data_AF-P35089-F1
#
_entry.id   AF-P35089-F1
#
_cell.length_a   1.000
_cell.length_b   1.000
_cell.length_c   1.000
_cell.angle_alpha   90.00
_cell.angle_beta   90.00
_cell.angle_gamma   90.00
#
_symmetry.space_group_name_H-M   'P 1'
#
loop_
_entity.id
_entity.type
_entity.pdbx_description
1 polymer ?
#
loop_
_entity_poly.entity_id
_entity_poly.type
_entity_poly.pdbx_seq_one_letter_code
_entity_poly.pdbx_strand_id
1 'polypeptide(L)' 'MNQGKIWTVVPPAFGLPLMLGAVAITALLVHAAVLTHTTWYAAFLQGGVKKAA' A
#
# COMPACT_ATOMS: atom_id res chain seq x y z
N MET A 1 16.86 -14.63 -5.67
CA MET A 1 15.88 -15.42 -4.88
C MET A 1 16.61 -16.52 -4.09
N ASN A 2 17.52 -16.17 -3.17
CA ASN A 2 18.36 -17.11 -2.43
C ASN A 2 17.90 -17.37 -0.97
N GLN A 3 16.74 -16.84 -0.57
CA GLN A 3 16.22 -16.89 0.81
C GLN A 3 15.12 -17.96 1.01
N GLY A 4 15.03 -18.96 0.13
CA GLY A 4 13.97 -19.99 0.19
C GLY A 4 13.97 -20.83 1.47
N LYS A 5 15.09 -20.85 2.22
CA LYS A 5 15.21 -21.53 3.52
C LYS A 5 14.63 -20.73 4.69
N ILE A 6 14.13 -19.51 4.49
CA ILE A 6 13.57 -18.69 5.59
C ILE A 6 12.44 -19.42 6.35
N TRP A 7 11.68 -20.27 5.65
CA TRP A 7 10.57 -21.03 6.22
C TRP A 7 11.00 -22.19 7.13
N THR A 8 12.30 -22.47 7.25
CA THR A 8 12.82 -23.43 8.24
C THR A 8 13.03 -22.80 9.61
N VAL A 9 13.00 -21.47 9.72
CA VAL A 9 13.16 -20.71 10.97
C VAL A 9 11.96 -19.80 11.28
N VAL A 10 11.15 -19.46 10.27
CA VAL A 10 9.88 -18.73 10.44
C VAL A 10 8.73 -19.62 9.96
N PRO A 11 7.77 -20.02 10.82
CA PRO A 11 6.62 -20.80 10.37
C PRO A 11 5.75 -20.02 9.37
N PRO A 12 5.45 -20.55 8.18
CA PRO A 12 4.72 -19.83 7.14
C PRO A 12 3.29 -19.47 7.55
N ALA A 13 2.65 -20.26 8.43
CA ALA A 13 1.31 -20.00 8.95
C ALA A 13 1.19 -18.66 9.70
N PHE A 14 2.30 -18.12 10.25
CA PHE A 14 2.33 -16.80 10.87
C PHE A 14 3.08 -15.78 10.00
N GLY A 15 4.19 -16.18 9.39
CA GLY A 15 5.03 -15.28 8.60
C GLY A 15 4.34 -14.75 7.34
N LEU A 16 3.59 -15.59 6.62
CA LEU A 16 2.89 -15.15 5.39
C LEU A 16 1.74 -14.18 5.70
N PRO A 17 0.84 -14.45 6.67
CA PRO A 17 -0.16 -13.46 7.07
C PRO A 17 0.44 -12.14 7.55
N LEU A 18 1.50 -12.17 8.35
CA LEU A 18 2.18 -10.96 8.82
C LEU A 18 2.81 -10.18 7.66
N MET A 19 3.47 -10.86 6.72
CA MET A 19 4.06 -10.22 5.54
C MET A 19 2.99 -9.53 4.69
N LEU A 20 1.93 -10.25 4.32
CA LEU A 20 0.86 -9.69 3.50
C LEU A 20 0.10 -8.58 4.22
N GLY A 21 -0.16 -8.74 5.52
CA GLY A 21 -0.78 -7.72 6.35
C GLY A 21 0.06 -6.45 6.48
N ALA A 22 1.37 -6.60 6.71
CA ALA A 22 2.29 -5.46 6.76
C ALA A 22 2.34 -4.70 5.43
N VAL A 23 2.44 -5.41 4.31
CA VAL A 23 2.40 -4.80 2.96
C VAL A 23 1.10 -4.04 2.73
N ALA A 24 -0.05 -4.61 3.10
CA ALA A 24 -1.35 -3.95 2.97
C ALA A 24 -1.44 -2.68 3.83
N ILE A 25 -1.00 -2.73 5.10
CA ILE A 25 -0.98 -1.57 5.99
C ILE A 25 -0.08 -0.48 5.43
N THR A 26 1.13 -0.82 4.99
CA THR A 26 2.06 0.15 4.39
C THR A 26 1.46 0.78 3.14
N ALA A 27 0.84 -0.01 2.26
CA ALA A 27 0.18 0.53 1.07
C ALA A 27 -0.92 1.54 1.44
N LEU A 28 -1.78 1.22 2.41
CA LEU A 28 -2.83 2.13 2.86
C LEU A 28 -2.27 3.42 3.47
N LEU A 29 -1.21 3.33 4.28
CA LEU A 29 -0.55 4.51 4.87
C LEU A 29 0.07 5.42 3.81
N VAL A 30 0.69 4.86 2.78
CA VAL A 30 1.23 5.66 1.66
C VAL A 30 0.10 6.38 0.91
N HIS A 31 -1.01 5.69 0.63
CA HIS A 31 -2.17 6.34 0.00
C HIS A 31 -2.77 7.44 0.88
N ALA A 32 -2.89 7.20 2.18
CA ALA A 32 -3.37 8.20 3.14
C ALA A 32 -2.44 9.42 3.17
N ALA A 33 -1.12 9.21 3.22
CA ALA A 33 -0.14 10.30 3.20
C ALA A 33 -0.24 11.14 1.92
N VAL A 34 -0.37 10.50 0.75
CA VAL A 34 -0.55 11.22 -0.51
C VAL A 34 -1.87 11.99 -0.52
N LEU A 35 -2.93 11.42 0.06
CA LEU A 35 -4.24 12.09 0.15
C LEU A 35 -4.20 13.32 1.05
N THR A 36 -3.46 13.28 2.16
CA THR A 36 -3.42 14.37 3.14
C THR A 36 -2.33 15.42 2.90
N HIS A 37 -1.32 15.12 2.07
CA HIS A 37 -0.19 16.01 1.79
C HIS A 37 -0.10 16.50 0.35
N THR A 38 -1.10 16.20 -0.49
CA THR A 38 -1.18 16.71 -1.87
C THR A 38 -2.57 17.23 -2.19
N THR A 39 -2.69 18.14 -3.15
CA THR A 39 -3.99 18.69 -3.59
C THR A 39 -4.61 17.88 -4.72
N TRP A 40 -3.79 17.22 -5.54
CA TRP A 40 -4.27 16.53 -6.73
C TRP A 40 -5.07 15.27 -6.39
N TYR A 41 -4.77 14.56 -5.31
CA TYR A 41 -5.47 13.31 -5.02
C TYR A 41 -6.89 13.58 -4.53
N ALA A 42 -7.07 14.59 -3.67
CA ALA A 42 -8.39 15.08 -3.30
C ALA A 42 -9.15 15.64 -4.53
N ALA A 43 -8.49 16.41 -5.40
CA ALA A 43 -9.10 16.91 -6.64
C ALA A 43 -9.51 15.78 -7.60
N PHE A 44 -8.73 14.72 -7.68
CA PHE A 44 -9.06 13.51 -8.45
C PHE A 44 -10.32 12.83 -7.92
N LEU A 45 -10.42 12.65 -6.59
CA LEU A 45 -11.60 12.04 -5.96
C LEU A 45 -12.84 12.94 -6.04
N GLN A 46 -12.67 14.27 -6.01
CA GLN A 46 -13.73 15.25 -6.21
C GLN A 46 -14.36 15.12 -7.61
N GLY A 47 -13.55 14.78 -8.62
CA GLY A 47 -13.98 14.66 -10.01
C GLY A 47 -14.45 15.99 -10.61
N GLY A 48 -15.29 15.92 -11.64
CA GLY A 48 -15.96 17.10 -12.22
C GLY A 48 -15.06 18.08 -12.99
N VAL A 49 -13.81 17.70 -13.29
CA VAL A 49 -12.89 18.52 -14.07
C VAL A 49 -13.42 18.63 -15.51
N LYS A 50 -13.87 19.84 -15.88
CA LYS A 50 -14.22 20.16 -17.27
C LYS A 50 -12.94 20.34 -18.07
N LYS A 51 -12.93 19.88 -19.32
CA LYS A 51 -11.84 20.14 -20.26
C LYS A 51 -11.65 21.66 -20.38
N ALA A 52 -10.40 22.14 -20.27
CA ALA A 52 -10.08 23.53 -20.55
C ALA A 52 -10.42 23.86 -22.01
N ALA A 53 -10.92 25.08 -22.24
CA ALA A 53 -11.33 25.58 -23.56
C ALA A 53 -10.16 25.60 -24.57
#